data_AF-A0A8I6S8F8-F1
#
_entry.id   AF-A0A8I6S8F8-F1
#
_cell.length_a   1.000
_cell.length_b   1.000
_cell.length_c   1.000
_cell.angle_alpha   90.00
_cell.angle_beta   90.00
_cell.angle_gamma   90.00
#
_symmetry.space_group_name_H-M   'P 1'
#
loop_
_entity.id
_entity.type
_entity.pdbx_description
1 polymer ?
#
loop_
_entity_poly.entity_id
_entity_poly.type
_entity_poly.pdbx_seq_one_letter_code
_entity_poly.pdbx_strand_id
1 'polypeptide(L)'
;MRGGDFPIVTVICALLCFSAFASDRIKDETVESWAQKLGDELWDLGLSVTKTPEIKASYKKLNARVLPTDGEGILNTIVTNVNNLLRRKMDSVMCIIEAAEHLAEEYVDDNSTYLYYNSKFSPIFGENSTDDEPDGVNVSFYKEMLLETDRHFYDFKVNVGHSAVHVPTDVYDQGEFNACMYWWPVSMG
;
A
#
# COMPACT_ATOMS: atom_id res chain seq x y z
N MET A 1 -16.12 76.93 -49.28
CA MET A 1 -17.45 76.29 -49.27
C MET A 1 -17.49 75.20 -50.32
N ARG A 2 -17.44 73.93 -49.91
CA ARG A 2 -17.99 72.77 -50.64
C ARG A 2 -18.01 71.61 -49.64
N GLY A 3 -19.12 71.51 -48.92
CA GLY A 3 -19.51 70.29 -48.22
C GLY A 3 -20.04 69.31 -49.26
N GLY A 4 -19.72 68.01 -49.10
CA GLY A 4 -20.18 67.02 -50.07
C GLY A 4 -19.93 65.55 -49.75
N ASP A 5 -18.94 65.17 -48.93
CA ASP A 5 -18.45 63.77 -48.96
C ASP A 5 -18.67 62.94 -47.67
N PHE A 6 -19.37 63.48 -46.66
CA PHE A 6 -19.61 62.79 -45.39
C PHE A 6 -20.65 61.63 -45.40
N PRO A 7 -21.71 61.60 -46.24
CA PRO A 7 -22.72 60.54 -46.16
C PRO A 7 -22.32 59.27 -46.92
N ILE A 8 -21.46 59.34 -47.93
CA ILE A 8 -21.13 58.18 -48.77
C ILE A 8 -20.15 57.25 -48.04
N VAL A 9 -19.13 57.80 -47.39
CA VAL A 9 -18.12 57.01 -46.65
C VAL A 9 -18.74 56.30 -45.45
N THR A 10 -19.69 56.96 -44.76
CA THR A 10 -20.40 56.38 -43.61
C THR A 10 -21.37 55.27 -44.03
N VAL A 11 -22.06 55.42 -45.17
CA VAL A 11 -22.92 54.37 -45.74
C VAL A 11 -22.10 53.17 -46.23
N ILE A 12 -20.97 53.40 -46.89
CA ILE A 12 -20.08 52.30 -47.32
C ILE A 12 -19.50 51.57 -46.10
N CYS A 13 -19.06 52.30 -45.07
CA CYS A 13 -18.56 51.70 -43.83
C CYS A 13 -19.65 50.91 -43.10
N ALA A 14 -20.88 51.44 -43.02
CA ALA A 14 -22.01 50.73 -42.42
C ALA A 14 -22.39 49.45 -43.19
N LEU A 15 -22.40 49.49 -44.53
CA LEU A 15 -22.67 48.32 -45.38
C LEU A 15 -21.57 47.25 -45.27
N LEU A 16 -20.30 47.66 -45.24
CA LEU A 16 -19.18 46.75 -45.03
C LEU A 16 -19.22 46.12 -43.63
N CYS A 17 -19.50 46.90 -42.58
CA CYS A 17 -19.70 46.38 -41.22
C CYS A 17 -20.90 45.43 -41.12
N PHE A 18 -22.03 45.72 -41.78
CA PHE A 18 -23.21 44.84 -41.79
C PHE A 18 -22.91 43.50 -42.48
N SER A 19 -22.18 43.54 -43.60
CA SER A 19 -21.79 42.32 -44.33
C SER A 19 -20.79 41.46 -43.56
N ALA A 20 -19.85 42.09 -42.84
CA ALA A 20 -18.90 41.40 -41.96
C ALA A 20 -19.61 40.75 -40.77
N PHE A 21 -20.52 41.48 -40.09
CA PHE A 21 -21.32 40.93 -39.00
C PHE A 21 -22.25 39.80 -39.43
N ALA A 22 -22.86 39.89 -40.62
CA ALA A 22 -23.70 38.82 -41.17
C ALA A 22 -22.88 37.57 -41.52
N SER A 23 -21.69 37.73 -42.09
CA SER A 23 -20.80 36.62 -42.41
C SER A 23 -20.26 35.90 -41.17
N ASP A 24 -20.08 36.61 -40.05
CA ASP A 24 -19.59 36.01 -38.80
C ASP A 24 -20.69 35.20 -38.10
N ARG A 25 -21.94 35.71 -38.08
CA ARG A 25 -23.09 34.98 -37.54
C ARG A 25 -23.41 33.68 -38.29
N ILE A 26 -23.28 33.68 -39.62
CA ILE A 26 -23.51 32.46 -40.43
C ILE A 26 -22.46 31.38 -40.11
N LYS A 27 -21.23 31.79 -39.77
CA LYS A 27 -20.17 30.86 -39.35
C LYS A 27 -20.42 30.33 -37.93
N ASP A 28 -20.87 31.19 -37.02
CA ASP A 28 -21.16 30.83 -35.63
C ASP A 28 -22.30 29.79 -35.55
N GLU A 29 -23.40 30.01 -36.28
CA GLU A 29 -24.53 29.08 -36.37
C GLU A 29 -24.12 27.72 -36.98
N THR A 30 -23.19 27.73 -37.94
CA THR A 30 -22.67 26.49 -38.55
C THR A 30 -21.80 25.71 -37.57
N VAL A 31 -20.93 26.40 -36.83
CA VAL A 31 -20.07 25.77 -35.80
C VAL A 31 -20.92 25.22 -34.65
N GLU A 32 -21.96 25.95 -34.23
CA GLU A 32 -22.91 25.49 -33.22
C GLU A 32 -23.64 24.22 -33.67
N SER A 33 -24.12 24.18 -34.93
CA SER A 33 -24.76 22.99 -35.50
C SER A 33 -23.82 21.78 -35.56
N TRP A 34 -22.54 21.99 -35.92
CA TRP A 34 -21.55 20.91 -35.92
C TRP A 34 -21.21 20.42 -34.52
N ALA A 35 -21.02 21.33 -33.57
CA ALA A 35 -20.75 20.99 -32.18
C ALA A 35 -21.89 20.18 -31.58
N GLN A 36 -23.14 20.53 -31.90
CA GLN A 36 -24.31 19.81 -31.41
C GLN A 36 -24.42 18.41 -32.02
N LYS A 37 -24.25 18.27 -33.35
CA LYS A 37 -24.22 16.95 -34.01
C LYS A 37 -23.11 16.05 -33.48
N LEU A 38 -21.90 16.60 -33.31
CA LEU A 38 -20.77 15.86 -32.77
C LEU A 38 -21.04 15.43 -31.32
N GLY A 39 -21.66 16.30 -30.51
CA GLY A 39 -22.05 15.98 -29.15
C GLY A 39 -23.08 14.84 -29.08
N ASP A 40 -24.09 14.88 -29.95
CA ASP A 40 -25.12 13.83 -30.05
C ASP A 40 -24.52 12.49 -30.47
N GLU A 41 -23.66 12.48 -31.50
CA GLU A 41 -22.99 11.26 -31.97
C GLU A 41 -22.05 10.68 -30.90
N LEU A 42 -21.30 11.53 -30.19
CA LEU A 42 -20.43 11.08 -29.11
C LEU A 42 -21.22 10.54 -27.92
N TRP A 43 -22.37 11.14 -27.61
CA TRP A 43 -23.28 10.66 -26.57
C TRP A 43 -23.85 9.28 -26.92
N ASP A 44 -24.35 9.11 -28.15
CA ASP A 44 -24.90 7.84 -28.63
C ASP A 44 -23.84 6.75 -28.71
N LEU A 45 -22.63 7.08 -29.18
CA LEU A 45 -21.48 6.18 -29.14
C LEU A 45 -21.14 5.80 -27.69
N GLY A 46 -21.09 6.79 -26.80
CA GLY A 46 -20.86 6.58 -25.37
C GLY A 46 -21.87 5.63 -24.75
N LEU A 47 -23.16 5.80 -25.04
CA LEU A 47 -24.22 4.91 -24.57
C LEU A 47 -24.11 3.51 -25.17
N SER A 48 -23.81 3.39 -26.45
CA SER A 48 -23.66 2.12 -27.17
C SER A 48 -22.46 1.30 -26.67
N VAL A 49 -21.31 1.95 -26.46
CA VAL A 49 -20.08 1.30 -26.01
C VAL A 49 -20.14 0.97 -24.52
N THR A 50 -20.56 1.92 -23.68
CA THR A 50 -20.61 1.69 -22.22
C THR A 50 -21.77 0.81 -21.80
N LYS A 51 -22.84 0.74 -22.60
CA LYS A 51 -24.06 -0.01 -22.29
C LYS A 51 -24.65 0.36 -20.93
N THR A 52 -24.42 1.59 -20.49
CA THR A 52 -24.93 2.15 -19.23
C THR A 52 -26.44 1.89 -19.01
N PRO A 53 -27.34 2.01 -20.01
CA PRO A 53 -28.76 1.71 -19.79
C PRO A 53 -29.01 0.22 -19.49
N GLU A 54 -28.27 -0.69 -20.13
CA GLU A 54 -28.37 -2.13 -19.90
C GLU A 54 -27.90 -2.49 -18.49
N ILE A 55 -26.79 -1.90 -18.03
CA ILE A 55 -26.27 -2.06 -16.67
C ILE A 55 -27.29 -1.54 -15.65
N LYS A 56 -27.87 -0.35 -15.86
CA LYS A 56 -28.90 0.19 -14.97
C LYS A 56 -30.15 -0.69 -14.90
N ALA A 57 -30.54 -1.29 -16.02
CA ALA A 57 -31.64 -2.25 -16.08
C ALA A 57 -31.29 -3.57 -15.38
N SER A 58 -30.04 -4.01 -15.46
CA SER A 58 -29.57 -5.24 -14.81
C SER A 58 -29.68 -5.15 -13.28
N TYR A 59 -29.35 -4.00 -12.67
CA TYR A 59 -29.54 -3.78 -11.23
C TYR A 59 -31.01 -3.99 -10.79
N LYS A 60 -31.97 -3.52 -11.59
CA LYS A 60 -33.41 -3.74 -11.32
C LYS A 60 -33.81 -5.19 -11.53
N LYS A 61 -33.34 -5.82 -12.61
CA LYS A 61 -33.62 -7.22 -12.95
C LYS A 61 -33.07 -8.19 -11.91
N LEU A 62 -31.88 -7.93 -11.40
CA LEU A 62 -31.19 -8.71 -10.37
C LEU A 62 -31.70 -8.39 -8.96
N ASN A 63 -32.72 -7.54 -8.84
CA ASN A 63 -33.32 -7.13 -7.56
C ASN A 63 -32.27 -6.61 -6.56
N ALA A 64 -31.35 -5.77 -7.04
CA ALA A 64 -30.33 -5.16 -6.19
C ALA A 64 -31.03 -4.28 -5.13
N ARG A 65 -30.75 -4.55 -3.85
CA ARG A 65 -31.33 -3.81 -2.73
C ARG A 65 -30.35 -2.75 -2.26
N VAL A 66 -30.85 -1.52 -2.13
CA VAL A 66 -30.13 -0.46 -1.43
C VAL A 66 -30.50 -0.57 0.04
N LEU A 67 -29.53 -0.91 0.88
CA LEU A 67 -29.70 -0.95 2.33
C LEU A 67 -29.14 0.34 2.92
N PRO A 68 -29.82 0.94 3.91
CA PRO A 68 -29.23 2.06 4.65
C PRO A 68 -27.94 1.57 5.32
N THR A 69 -26.87 2.35 5.19
CA THR A 69 -25.61 2.07 5.87
C THR A 69 -25.61 2.77 7.21
N ASP A 70 -25.53 2.00 8.29
CA ASP A 70 -25.37 2.54 9.64
C ASP A 70 -23.90 2.83 9.92
N GLY A 71 -23.53 4.12 9.80
CA GLY A 71 -22.16 4.57 10.02
C GLY A 71 -21.67 4.37 11.45
N GLU A 72 -22.57 4.51 12.43
CA GLU A 72 -22.24 4.33 13.85
C GLU A 72 -22.02 2.84 14.17
N GLY A 73 -22.87 1.96 13.64
CA GLY A 73 -22.70 0.51 13.75
C GLY A 73 -21.38 0.01 13.13
N ILE A 74 -20.97 0.56 11.98
CA ILE A 74 -19.67 0.25 11.37
C ILE A 74 -18.52 0.73 12.25
N LEU A 75 -18.59 1.98 12.74
CA LEU A 75 -17.56 2.52 13.61
C LEU A 75 -17.42 1.70 14.88
N ASN A 76 -18.54 1.36 15.52
CA ASN A 76 -18.56 0.54 16.72
C ASN A 76 -17.95 -0.86 16.46
N THR A 77 -18.22 -1.46 15.30
CA THR A 77 -17.63 -2.73 14.88
C THR A 77 -16.11 -2.62 14.71
N ILE A 78 -15.63 -1.56 14.06
CA ILE A 78 -14.19 -1.30 13.89
C ILE A 78 -13.53 -1.12 15.26
N VAL A 79 -14.08 -0.26 16.10
CA VAL A 79 -13.56 0.02 17.45
C VAL A 79 -13.51 -1.27 18.27
N THR A 80 -14.57 -2.08 18.23
CA THR A 80 -14.62 -3.37 18.94
C THR A 80 -13.55 -4.34 18.44
N ASN A 81 -13.39 -4.48 17.13
CA ASN A 81 -12.41 -5.39 16.54
C ASN A 81 -10.97 -4.95 16.85
N VAL A 82 -10.69 -3.65 16.75
CA VAL A 82 -9.37 -3.09 17.08
C VAL A 82 -9.07 -3.26 18.57
N ASN A 83 -10.04 -3.00 19.45
CA ASN A 83 -9.89 -3.19 20.89
C ASN A 83 -9.56 -4.66 21.23
N ASN A 84 -10.29 -5.61 20.63
CA ASN A 84 -10.03 -7.03 20.81
C ASN A 84 -8.66 -7.45 20.27
N LEU A 85 -8.22 -6.89 19.14
CA LEU A 85 -6.90 -7.14 18.58
C LEU A 85 -5.78 -6.64 19.50
N LEU A 86 -5.89 -5.41 20.00
CA LEU A 86 -4.90 -4.83 20.90
C LEU A 86 -4.83 -5.58 22.22
N ARG A 87 -5.98 -6.01 22.76
CA ARG A 87 -6.02 -6.84 23.96
C ARG A 87 -5.29 -8.17 23.77
N ARG A 88 -5.56 -8.89 22.68
CA ARG A 88 -4.84 -10.14 22.38
C ARG A 88 -3.33 -9.96 22.20
N LYS A 89 -2.92 -8.83 21.59
CA LYS A 89 -1.49 -8.49 21.47
C LYS A 89 -0.87 -8.24 22.85
N MET A 90 -1.57 -7.53 23.73
CA MET A 90 -1.13 -7.28 25.10
C MET A 90 -1.02 -8.59 25.89
N ASP A 91 -2.05 -9.45 25.83
CA ASP A 91 -2.05 -10.75 26.49
C ASP A 91 -0.86 -11.61 26.03
N SER A 92 -0.58 -11.63 24.72
CA SER A 92 0.57 -12.37 24.17
C SER A 92 1.91 -11.84 24.67
N VAL A 93 2.08 -10.51 24.76
CA VAL A 93 3.29 -9.88 25.30
C VAL A 93 3.44 -10.20 26.79
N MET A 94 2.36 -10.19 27.56
CA MET A 94 2.40 -10.57 28.98
C MET A 94 2.87 -12.01 29.15
N CYS A 95 2.35 -12.95 28.36
CA CYS A 95 2.82 -14.34 28.39
C CYS A 95 4.32 -14.46 28.08
N ILE A 96 4.85 -13.69 27.14
CA ILE A 96 6.29 -13.67 26.82
C ILE A 96 7.10 -13.12 28.01
N ILE A 97 6.63 -12.06 28.67
CA ILE A 97 7.29 -11.48 29.83
C ILE A 97 7.33 -12.49 30.98
N GLU A 98 6.20 -13.10 31.32
CA GLU A 98 6.12 -14.10 32.40
C GLU A 98 7.04 -15.29 32.13
N ALA A 99 7.06 -15.78 30.89
CA ALA A 99 7.97 -16.86 30.49
C ALA A 99 9.45 -16.43 30.54
N ALA A 100 9.76 -15.18 30.19
CA ALA A 100 11.14 -14.66 30.23
C ALA A 100 11.64 -14.49 31.66
N GLU A 101 10.80 -13.97 32.55
CA GLU A 101 11.10 -13.84 33.98
C GLU A 101 11.32 -15.22 34.60
N HIS A 102 10.43 -16.17 34.34
CA HIS A 102 10.55 -17.53 34.87
C HIS A 102 11.82 -18.23 34.39
N LEU A 103 12.13 -18.15 33.09
CA LEU A 103 13.37 -18.70 32.55
C LEU A 103 14.59 -18.00 33.18
N ALA A 104 14.61 -16.67 33.24
CA ALA A 104 15.74 -15.95 33.82
C ALA A 104 16.02 -16.34 35.28
N GLU A 105 14.99 -16.68 36.07
CA GLU A 105 15.15 -17.22 37.43
C GLU A 105 15.74 -18.64 37.45
N GLU A 106 15.42 -19.47 36.47
CA GLU A 106 15.93 -20.85 36.35
C GLU A 106 17.35 -20.92 35.80
N TYR A 107 17.88 -19.83 35.24
CA TYR A 107 19.21 -19.80 34.65
C TYR A 107 20.29 -20.18 35.67
N VAL A 108 21.09 -21.19 35.31
CA VAL A 108 22.29 -21.58 36.03
C VAL A 108 23.47 -21.46 35.08
N ASP A 109 24.46 -20.67 35.49
CA ASP A 109 25.70 -20.52 34.74
C ASP A 109 26.54 -21.80 34.84
N ASP A 110 26.54 -22.58 33.76
CA ASP A 110 27.23 -23.86 33.65
C ASP A 110 28.44 -23.79 32.70
N ASN A 111 28.84 -22.59 32.26
CA ASN A 111 29.90 -22.35 31.27
C ASN A 111 29.66 -23.14 29.95
N SER A 112 28.41 -23.49 29.65
CA SER A 112 28.06 -24.15 28.40
C SER A 112 27.96 -23.14 27.25
N THR A 113 28.28 -23.62 26.04
CA THR A 113 28.21 -22.78 24.84
C THR A 113 26.90 -23.02 24.11
N TYR A 114 26.10 -21.96 23.96
CA TYR A 114 24.78 -22.04 23.35
C TYR A 114 24.83 -21.83 21.84
N LEU A 115 24.23 -22.77 21.11
CA LEU A 115 24.01 -22.63 19.67
C LEU A 115 22.68 -21.92 19.43
N TYR A 116 22.70 -20.84 18.67
CA TYR A 116 21.51 -20.03 18.41
C TYR A 116 21.44 -19.58 16.95
N TYR A 117 20.29 -19.07 16.51
CA TYR A 117 20.13 -18.53 15.16
C TYR A 117 20.49 -17.05 15.15
N ASN A 118 21.58 -16.68 14.47
CA ASN A 118 21.95 -15.27 14.31
C ASN A 118 21.26 -14.66 13.09
N SER A 119 20.73 -13.44 13.22
CA SER A 119 19.97 -12.78 12.14
C SER A 119 20.80 -12.44 10.90
N LYS A 120 22.13 -12.38 11.03
CA LYS A 120 23.05 -11.92 9.97
C LYS A 120 24.01 -13.02 9.51
N PHE A 121 24.47 -13.86 10.42
CA PHE A 121 25.56 -14.81 10.16
C PHE A 121 25.13 -16.28 10.18
N SER A 122 23.87 -16.58 10.52
CA SER A 122 23.33 -17.96 10.44
C SER A 122 23.32 -18.42 8.99
N PRO A 123 23.91 -19.58 8.67
CA PRO A 123 23.89 -20.10 7.30
C PRO A 123 22.45 -20.47 6.90
N ILE A 124 22.07 -20.16 5.66
CA ILE A 124 20.73 -20.44 5.13
C ILE A 124 20.80 -21.72 4.30
N PHE A 125 19.94 -22.69 4.62
CA PHE A 125 19.91 -23.97 3.91
C PHE A 125 19.65 -23.79 2.41
N GLY A 126 20.54 -24.33 1.58
CA GLY A 126 20.42 -24.28 0.11
C GLY A 126 20.91 -22.99 -0.54
N GLU A 127 21.45 -22.05 0.24
CA GLU A 127 22.18 -20.88 -0.26
C GLU A 127 23.68 -21.13 -0.07
N ASN A 128 24.46 -21.11 -1.16
CA ASN A 128 25.91 -21.13 -1.04
C ASN A 128 26.31 -19.81 -0.41
N SER A 129 26.81 -19.83 0.83
CA SER A 129 27.36 -18.66 1.51
C SER A 129 28.41 -18.01 0.60
N THR A 130 28.04 -16.90 -0.04
CA THR A 130 28.95 -16.14 -0.90
C THR A 130 30.01 -15.48 -0.03
N ASP A 131 31.22 -16.03 -0.08
CA ASP A 131 32.53 -15.36 -0.19
C ASP A 131 32.92 -14.18 0.72
N ASP A 132 32.22 -13.90 1.82
CA ASP A 132 32.71 -12.98 2.85
C ASP A 132 32.45 -13.57 4.23
N GLU A 133 33.24 -14.58 4.62
CA GLU A 133 33.36 -14.93 6.04
C GLU A 133 33.88 -13.66 6.75
N PRO A 134 33.11 -13.03 7.66
CA PRO A 134 33.52 -11.77 8.23
C PRO A 134 34.80 -11.99 9.06
N ASP A 135 35.82 -11.19 8.78
CA ASP A 135 37.12 -11.29 9.44
C ASP A 135 36.94 -11.27 10.97
N GLY A 136 37.23 -12.39 11.64
CA GLY A 136 37.12 -12.53 13.09
C GLY A 136 35.77 -13.01 13.65
N VAL A 137 34.80 -13.44 12.83
CA VAL A 137 33.53 -14.02 13.30
C VAL A 137 33.56 -15.55 13.20
N ASN A 138 33.48 -16.24 14.35
CA ASN A 138 33.38 -17.69 14.36
C ASN A 138 31.92 -18.14 14.11
N VAL A 139 31.66 -18.63 12.90
CA VAL A 139 30.33 -19.08 12.44
C VAL A 139 29.90 -20.40 13.12
N SER A 140 30.81 -21.11 13.82
CA SER A 140 30.52 -22.42 14.44
C SER A 140 29.44 -22.38 15.53
N PHE A 141 29.12 -21.20 16.03
CA PHE A 141 28.12 -21.00 17.09
C PHE A 141 26.71 -20.77 16.55
N TYR A 142 26.55 -20.62 15.24
CA TYR A 142 25.29 -20.31 14.61
C TYR A 142 24.65 -21.56 14.01
N LYS A 143 23.38 -21.80 14.35
CA LYS A 143 22.58 -22.87 13.74
C LYS A 143 22.24 -22.52 12.29
N GLU A 144 22.11 -23.53 11.44
CA GLU A 144 21.64 -23.35 10.06
C GLU A 144 20.13 -23.13 10.02
N MET A 145 19.68 -22.09 9.31
CA MET A 145 18.28 -21.69 9.21
C MET A 145 17.61 -22.18 7.93
N LEU A 146 16.43 -22.77 8.09
CA LEU A 146 15.50 -23.04 6.99
C LEU A 146 14.52 -21.88 6.85
N LEU A 147 14.38 -21.35 5.64
CA LEU A 147 13.48 -20.24 5.34
C LEU A 147 12.43 -20.65 4.31
N GLU A 148 11.17 -20.37 4.61
CA GLU A 148 10.03 -20.61 3.72
C GLU A 148 9.30 -19.30 3.41
N THR A 149 8.67 -19.21 2.24
CA THR A 149 7.89 -18.02 1.86
C THR A 149 6.54 -18.02 2.56
N ASP A 150 6.21 -16.94 3.28
CA ASP A 150 4.93 -16.81 4.01
C ASP A 150 4.12 -15.57 3.58
N ARG A 151 2.84 -15.75 3.30
CA ARG A 151 1.91 -14.69 2.86
C ARG A 151 1.62 -13.63 3.93
N HIS A 152 1.65 -14.01 5.21
CA HIS A 152 1.50 -13.07 6.33
C HIS A 152 2.69 -12.11 6.43
N PHE A 153 3.81 -12.47 5.78
CA PHE A 153 5.04 -11.67 5.68
C PHE A 153 5.29 -11.21 4.25
N TYR A 154 4.25 -10.90 3.47
CA TYR A 154 4.40 -10.39 2.09
C TYR A 154 5.20 -11.30 1.16
N ASP A 155 5.10 -12.63 1.34
CA ASP A 155 5.85 -13.65 0.61
C ASP A 155 7.38 -13.54 0.78
N PHE A 156 7.85 -12.85 1.84
CA PHE A 156 9.25 -12.93 2.25
C PHE A 156 9.59 -14.31 2.79
N LYS A 157 10.85 -14.71 2.59
CA LYS A 157 11.42 -15.93 3.16
C LYS A 157 11.66 -15.72 4.66
N VAL A 158 10.94 -16.43 5.51
CA VAL A 158 10.99 -16.33 6.97
C VAL A 158 11.04 -17.72 7.62
N ASN A 159 11.51 -17.77 8.87
CA ASN A 159 11.37 -18.95 9.73
C ASN A 159 10.29 -18.67 10.77
N VAL A 160 9.31 -19.56 10.91
CA VAL A 160 8.22 -19.46 11.90
C VAL A 160 8.40 -20.43 13.06
N GLY A 161 9.36 -21.37 12.94
CA GLY A 161 9.65 -22.37 13.97
C GLY A 161 10.61 -21.89 15.06
N HIS A 162 11.50 -20.95 14.74
CA HIS A 162 12.54 -20.47 15.65
C HIS A 162 12.71 -18.95 15.58
N SER A 163 13.12 -18.36 16.69
CA SER A 163 13.51 -16.95 16.77
C SER A 163 14.97 -16.78 16.35
N ALA A 164 15.30 -15.59 15.85
CA ALA A 164 16.67 -15.18 15.54
C ALA A 164 17.11 -14.05 16.47
N VAL A 165 18.39 -14.05 16.82
CA VAL A 165 19.02 -13.04 17.67
C VAL A 165 19.77 -12.04 16.81
N HIS A 166 19.51 -10.76 17.06
CA HIS A 166 20.23 -9.67 16.42
C HIS A 166 21.28 -9.11 17.38
N VAL A 167 22.56 -9.21 16.98
CA VAL A 167 23.69 -8.63 17.71
C VAL A 167 24.23 -7.44 16.90
N PRO A 168 24.26 -6.22 17.46
CA PRO A 168 24.87 -5.07 16.80
C PRO A 168 26.36 -5.29 16.53
N THR A 169 26.88 -4.73 15.44
CA THR A 169 28.26 -4.93 14.99
C THR A 169 29.32 -4.52 16.03
N ASP A 170 29.02 -3.55 16.88
CA ASP A 170 29.96 -3.01 17.88
C ASP A 170 30.01 -3.85 19.19
N VAL A 171 29.17 -4.88 19.31
CA VAL A 171 29.10 -5.75 20.48
C VAL A 171 29.73 -7.10 20.14
N TYR A 172 30.76 -7.47 20.91
CA TYR A 172 31.36 -8.79 20.76
C TYR A 172 30.45 -9.86 21.35
N ASP A 173 30.05 -10.79 20.50
CA ASP A 173 29.06 -11.83 20.78
C ASP A 173 29.52 -12.79 21.90
N GLN A 174 30.81 -13.13 21.93
CA GLN A 174 31.37 -14.15 22.84
C GLN A 174 31.83 -13.59 24.21
N GLY A 175 31.26 -12.48 24.66
CA GLY A 175 31.52 -12.00 26.01
C GLY A 175 30.91 -12.92 27.07
N GLU A 176 31.61 -13.19 28.17
CA GLU A 176 31.14 -13.98 29.32
C GLU A 176 29.80 -13.47 29.88
N PHE A 177 29.53 -12.18 29.75
CA PHE A 177 28.27 -11.52 30.14
C PHE A 177 27.08 -11.87 29.23
N ASN A 178 27.32 -12.28 27.99
CA ASN A 178 26.25 -12.47 26.99
C ASN A 178 25.63 -13.88 27.04
N ALA A 179 26.21 -14.82 27.78
CA ALA A 179 25.73 -16.20 27.87
C ALA A 179 24.28 -16.27 28.40
N CYS A 180 23.95 -15.51 29.44
CA CYS A 180 22.57 -15.44 29.95
C CYS A 180 21.60 -14.75 28.97
N MET A 181 22.10 -13.82 28.15
CA MET A 181 21.31 -13.10 27.15
C MET A 181 20.86 -14.01 26.00
N TYR A 182 21.67 -15.01 25.63
CA TYR A 182 21.33 -15.98 24.60
C TYR A 182 20.62 -17.23 25.14
N TRP A 183 20.64 -17.44 26.45
CA TRP A 183 20.01 -18.62 27.05
C TRP A 183 18.48 -18.57 26.98
N TRP A 184 17.86 -17.48 27.45
CA TRP A 184 16.39 -17.41 27.50
C TRP A 184 15.72 -17.41 26.11
N PRO A 185 16.24 -16.75 25.04
CA PRO A 185 15.65 -16.82 23.71
C PRO A 185 15.80 -18.20 23.07
N VAL A 186 16.88 -18.92 23.40
CA VAL A 186 17.10 -20.31 22.95
C VAL A 186 16.16 -21.27 23.66
N SER A 187 15.89 -21.06 24.95
CA SER A 187 14.98 -21.89 25.75
C SER A 187 13.49 -21.64 25.44
N MET A 188 13.14 -20.49 24.85
CA MET A 188 11.78 -20.17 24.40
C MET A 188 11.43 -20.67 23.00
N GLY A 189 12.43 -20.93 22.16
CA GLY A 189 12.27 -21.18 20.72
C GLY A 189 12.37 -22.63 20.29
#